data_AF-A0A256YJS1-F1
#
_entry.id   AF-A0A256YJS1-F1
#
_cell.length_a   1.000
_cell.length_b   1.000
_cell.length_c   1.000
_cell.angle_alpha   90.00
_cell.angle_beta   90.00
_cell.angle_gamma   90.00
#
_symmetry.space_group_name_H-M   'P 1'
#
loop_
_entity.id
_entity.type
_entity.pdbx_description
1 polymer ?
#
loop_
_entity_poly.entity_id
_entity_poly.type
_entity_poly.pdbx_seq_one_letter_code
_entity_poly.pdbx_strand_id
1 'polypeptide(L)'
;MKELIKKYFEEFSAVESNIKSFNDFVDFRLQALIDELNTQIDPSLGLRLGKITVGKPTITEADGSRKALFPFEARLRKITYAAPVYLEINIQKGSEKEFFNARICDLPIMVKSKYCHLAGMDKEELIKNYEDPVDPGGYFILNGNERVLVMIEDLAPNQPFVEKDSAGNISARLFSEKGSYRIPLSILESKDGELQISFTRFKNLPVIPVIKAFGLVKDSEIFQEIGKQYDSLIVNLYAYTNLQKENDALMFLAEKMNLSGAKPDLITRIISRLDNFLLPHIGTDKESRKTKARTLCKLIKQLLRVIKDGKPVDDKDHYLNKRIRLSGDMLTDLFRINLSILSRDMQHTLERYSKKKRFYSAKSIVKPALLSRRVESAMATGSWIGEKKGITQNIQRTNYLDLLSQLQRVVSLLPSEQENFKARTLHPTQFGRLCPVETPEGTPIGLRKNLAILARISTAVNVDESVILKVLEDAGMIKPGMQLEEQHTDLFLNGKSIGKVSSAQEFTNELREKRRKGELPLETSIYFDADKDAVFISTGVGRLLRPLI
;
A
#
# COMPACT_ATOMS: atom_id res chain seq x y z
N MET A 1 -29.97 -5.28 20.37
CA MET A 1 -29.24 -4.69 19.22
C MET A 1 -28.91 -3.21 19.41
N LYS A 2 -29.88 -2.33 19.72
CA LYS A 2 -29.63 -0.89 19.95
C LYS A 2 -28.57 -0.60 21.03
N GLU A 3 -28.61 -1.33 22.15
CA GLU A 3 -27.62 -1.21 23.22
C GLU A 3 -26.21 -1.63 22.79
N LEU A 4 -26.09 -2.70 21.99
CA LEU A 4 -24.81 -3.14 21.43
C LEU A 4 -24.22 -2.08 20.49
N ILE A 5 -25.06 -1.47 19.64
CA ILE A 5 -24.64 -0.38 18.76
C ILE A 5 -24.21 0.84 19.57
N LYS A 6 -24.94 1.16 20.65
CA LYS A 6 -24.54 2.27 21.54
C LYS A 6 -23.17 2.01 22.18
N LYS A 7 -22.96 0.82 22.76
CA LYS A 7 -21.66 0.40 23.31
C LYS A 7 -20.56 0.41 22.25
N TYR A 8 -20.88 -0.01 21.03
CA TYR A 8 -19.94 0.05 19.92
C TYR A 8 -19.47 1.50 19.65
N PHE A 9 -20.35 2.49 19.70
CA PHE A 9 -19.95 3.90 19.52
C PHE A 9 -19.34 4.56 20.75
N GLU A 10 -19.45 3.94 21.93
CA GLU A 10 -18.69 4.34 23.11
C GLU A 10 -17.20 3.94 22.97
N GLU A 11 -16.92 2.85 22.26
CA GLU A 11 -15.55 2.35 22.03
C GLU A 11 -14.95 2.83 20.68
N PHE A 12 -15.76 2.86 19.61
CA PHE A 12 -15.32 3.15 18.25
C PHE A 12 -15.87 4.47 17.74
N SER A 13 -14.98 5.31 17.22
CA SER A 13 -15.35 6.60 16.63
C SER A 13 -15.49 6.54 15.11
N ALA A 14 -16.42 7.31 14.57
CA ALA A 14 -16.69 7.48 13.15
C ALA A 14 -15.46 7.89 12.31
N VAL A 15 -14.49 8.58 12.92
CA VAL A 15 -13.29 9.13 12.26
C VAL A 15 -12.00 8.42 12.68
N GLU A 16 -12.13 7.41 13.54
CA GLU A 16 -11.01 6.74 14.20
C GLU A 16 -10.04 6.09 13.20
N SER A 17 -10.55 5.44 12.14
CA SER A 17 -9.71 4.80 11.13
C SER A 17 -8.71 5.78 10.50
N ASN A 18 -9.15 7.02 10.21
CA ASN A 18 -8.29 8.03 9.60
C ASN A 18 -7.24 8.55 10.61
N ILE A 19 -7.65 8.77 11.86
CA ILE A 19 -6.75 9.18 12.94
C ILE A 19 -5.70 8.09 13.22
N LYS A 20 -6.12 6.82 13.30
CA LYS A 20 -5.22 5.67 13.46
C LYS A 20 -4.24 5.56 12.30
N SER A 21 -4.72 5.75 11.07
CA SER A 21 -3.85 5.77 9.88
C SER A 21 -2.82 6.90 9.94
N PHE A 22 -3.20 8.10 10.38
CA PHE A 22 -2.25 9.19 10.59
C PHE A 22 -1.23 8.88 11.69
N ASN A 23 -1.68 8.32 12.82
CA ASN A 23 -0.78 7.93 13.92
C ASN A 23 0.22 6.86 13.45
N ASP A 24 -0.23 5.83 12.72
CA ASP A 24 0.61 4.78 12.13
C ASP A 24 1.64 5.37 11.13
N PHE A 25 1.22 6.35 10.33
CA PHE A 25 2.14 7.08 9.46
C PHE A 25 3.28 7.74 10.23
N VAL A 26 2.97 8.46 11.31
CA VAL A 26 3.99 9.17 12.10
C VAL A 26 4.85 8.21 12.94
N ASP A 27 4.22 7.21 13.57
CA ASP A 27 4.89 6.29 14.50
C ASP A 27 5.81 5.29 13.79
N PHE A 28 5.40 4.76 12.62
CA PHE A 28 6.11 3.65 11.96
C PHE A 28 6.53 3.96 10.53
N ARG A 29 5.61 4.40 9.67
CA ARG A 29 5.89 4.51 8.23
C ARG A 29 6.92 5.57 7.91
N LEU A 30 6.92 6.68 8.64
CA LEU A 30 7.87 7.77 8.42
C LEU A 30 9.31 7.29 8.68
N GLN A 31 9.55 6.47 9.69
CA GLN A 31 10.86 5.85 9.93
C GLN A 31 11.20 4.84 8.82
N ALA A 32 10.25 3.99 8.41
CA ALA A 32 10.45 3.04 7.33
C ALA A 32 10.84 3.73 6.00
N LEU A 33 10.33 4.94 5.73
CA LEU A 33 10.74 5.74 4.58
C LEU A 33 12.22 6.18 4.67
N ILE A 34 12.70 6.56 5.85
CA ILE A 34 14.10 6.92 6.07
C ILE A 34 15.01 5.71 5.88
N ASP A 35 14.59 4.55 6.40
CA ASP A 35 15.34 3.30 6.25
C ASP A 35 15.43 2.87 4.78
N GLU A 36 14.34 3.02 4.01
CA GLU A 36 14.36 2.81 2.56
C GLU A 36 15.31 3.77 1.85
N LEU A 37 15.32 5.06 2.23
CA LEU A 37 16.20 6.05 1.62
C LEU A 37 17.69 5.77 1.88
N ASN A 38 18.04 5.22 3.05
CA ASN A 38 19.42 4.80 3.33
C ASN A 38 19.96 3.79 2.32
N THR A 39 19.10 2.94 1.73
CA THR A 39 19.51 1.98 0.68
C THR A 39 19.82 2.66 -0.66
N GLN A 40 19.37 3.90 -0.87
CA GLN A 40 19.54 4.66 -2.10
C GLN A 40 20.68 5.68 -2.03
N ILE A 41 21.24 5.93 -0.84
CA ILE A 41 22.33 6.88 -0.65
C ILE A 41 23.64 6.22 -1.09
N ASP A 42 24.47 6.95 -1.84
CA ASP A 42 25.80 6.48 -2.22
C ASP A 42 26.67 6.24 -0.97
N PRO A 43 27.15 5.00 -0.72
CA PRO A 43 28.03 4.70 0.40
C PRO A 43 29.32 5.53 0.41
N SER A 44 29.79 6.01 -0.74
CA SER A 44 31.02 6.82 -0.86
C SER A 44 30.94 8.17 -0.14
N LEU A 45 29.71 8.67 0.05
CA LEU A 45 29.45 9.96 0.71
C LEU A 45 29.51 9.87 2.23
N GLY A 46 29.53 8.67 2.81
CA GLY A 46 29.52 8.46 4.26
C GLY A 46 28.28 9.01 4.97
N LEU A 47 27.21 9.31 4.23
CA LEU A 47 25.95 9.84 4.76
C LEU A 47 25.05 8.69 5.22
N ARG A 48 24.58 8.76 6.47
CA ARG A 48 23.58 7.85 7.01
C ARG A 48 22.50 8.64 7.74
N LEU A 49 21.25 8.40 7.38
CA LEU A 49 20.09 8.97 8.07
C LEU A 49 19.73 8.05 9.24
N GLY A 50 19.56 8.63 10.43
CA GLY A 50 19.22 7.95 11.66
C GLY A 50 17.72 7.98 11.96
N LYS A 51 17.37 8.24 13.22
CA LYS A 51 15.98 8.29 13.66
C LYS A 51 15.28 9.58 13.24
N ILE A 52 14.04 9.47 12.78
CA ILE A 52 13.15 10.61 12.57
C ILE A 52 12.23 10.79 13.78
N THR A 53 12.07 12.02 14.23
CA THR A 53 11.25 12.37 15.40
C THR A 53 10.33 13.53 15.06
N VAL A 54 9.04 13.36 15.32
CA VAL A 54 8.04 14.43 15.17
C VAL A 54 7.74 15.01 16.54
N GLY A 55 7.90 16.33 16.67
CA GLY A 55 7.54 17.06 17.88
C GLY A 55 6.04 17.26 18.04
N LYS A 56 5.65 18.13 18.98
CA LYS A 56 4.29 18.66 19.05
C LYS A 56 4.17 20.00 18.31
N PRO A 57 2.96 20.44 17.94
CA PRO A 57 2.74 21.72 17.29
C PRO A 57 3.29 22.91 18.08
N THR A 58 4.12 23.71 17.42
CA THR A 58 4.76 24.88 18.03
C THR A 58 4.86 26.02 17.03
N ILE A 59 4.75 27.25 17.50
CA ILE A 59 5.04 28.46 16.72
C ILE A 59 6.33 29.11 17.23
N THR A 60 7.10 29.69 16.31
CA THR A 60 8.22 30.58 16.65
C THR A 60 7.75 32.01 16.48
N GLU A 61 7.72 32.77 17.56
CA GLU A 61 7.28 34.17 17.56
C GLU A 61 8.38 35.09 17.00
N ALA A 62 8.04 36.36 16.75
CA ALA A 62 8.96 37.34 16.17
C ALA A 62 10.22 37.59 17.03
N ASP A 63 10.11 37.39 18.35
CA ASP A 63 11.22 37.46 19.31
C ASP A 63 12.12 36.20 19.30
N GLY A 64 11.79 35.20 18.47
CA GLY A 64 12.49 33.93 18.37
C GLY A 64 12.10 32.90 19.44
N SER A 65 11.19 33.25 20.36
CA SER A 65 10.68 32.31 21.37
C SER A 65 9.79 31.24 20.72
N ARG A 66 9.80 30.03 21.28
CA ARG A 66 8.93 28.93 20.82
C ARG A 66 7.84 28.69 21.84
N LYS A 67 6.59 28.69 21.37
CA LYS A 67 5.41 28.42 22.19
C LYS A 67 4.64 27.23 21.63
N ALA A 68 3.96 26.51 22.50
CA ALA A 68 2.98 25.52 22.09
C ALA A 68 1.89 26.24 21.27
N LEU A 69 1.57 25.69 20.10
CA LEU A 69 0.52 26.22 19.25
C LEU A 69 -0.72 25.37 19.46
N PHE A 70 -1.87 25.97 19.77
CA PHE A 70 -3.16 25.27 19.88
C PHE A 70 -4.00 25.41 18.60
N PRO A 71 -4.93 24.47 18.30
CA PRO A 71 -5.74 24.54 17.08
C PRO A 71 -6.56 25.83 16.94
N PHE A 72 -7.20 26.30 18.02
CA PHE A 72 -7.91 27.59 18.02
C PHE A 72 -7.01 28.77 17.62
N GLU A 73 -5.78 28.84 18.14
CA GLU A 73 -4.83 29.90 17.79
C GLU A 73 -4.44 29.83 16.31
N ALA A 74 -4.23 28.62 15.79
CA ALA A 74 -3.88 28.41 14.39
C ALA A 74 -4.97 28.93 13.44
N ARG A 75 -6.24 28.71 13.80
CA ARG A 75 -7.41 29.23 13.08
C ARG A 75 -7.45 30.76 13.11
N LEU A 76 -7.39 31.36 14.30
CA LEU A 76 -7.51 32.81 14.48
C LEU A 76 -6.36 33.58 13.83
N ARG A 77 -5.12 33.07 13.96
CA ARG A 77 -3.91 33.73 13.43
C ARG A 77 -3.66 33.43 11.95
N LYS A 78 -4.52 32.63 11.30
CA LYS A 78 -4.36 32.20 9.90
C LYS A 78 -3.02 31.52 9.60
N ILE A 79 -2.57 30.69 10.52
CA ILE A 79 -1.32 29.93 10.41
C ILE A 79 -1.60 28.44 10.30
N THR A 80 -0.58 27.67 9.91
CA THR A 80 -0.66 26.22 9.77
C THR A 80 -0.36 25.54 11.11
N TYR A 81 -1.24 24.63 11.54
CA TYR A 81 -1.06 23.82 12.75
C TYR A 81 -0.08 22.68 12.47
N ALA A 82 1.21 22.95 12.64
CA ALA A 82 2.28 22.01 12.31
C ALA A 82 3.30 21.82 13.43
N ALA A 83 3.92 20.65 13.45
CA ALA A 83 4.97 20.28 14.38
C ALA A 83 6.33 20.17 13.66
N PRO A 84 7.43 20.56 14.33
CA PRO A 84 8.76 20.39 13.77
C PRO A 84 9.16 18.91 13.69
N VAL A 85 9.70 18.52 12.55
CA VAL A 85 10.24 17.18 12.30
C VAL A 85 11.76 17.24 12.32
N TYR A 86 12.36 16.36 13.11
CA TYR A 86 13.80 16.26 13.34
C TYR A 86 14.33 14.95 12.77
N LEU A 87 15.50 15.00 12.14
CA LEU A 87 16.18 13.84 11.59
C LEU A 87 17.63 13.83 12.08
N GLU A 88 18.03 12.70 12.63
CA GLU A 88 19.43 12.42 12.94
C GLU A 88 20.20 12.17 11.63
N ILE A 89 21.30 12.88 11.45
CA ILE A 89 22.15 12.80 10.26
C ILE A 89 23.56 12.53 10.72
N ASN A 90 24.12 11.42 10.23
CA ASN A 90 25.46 10.97 10.52
C ASN A 90 26.30 11.08 9.25
N ILE A 91 27.40 11.81 9.31
CA ILE A 91 28.31 11.99 8.19
C ILE A 91 29.68 11.46 8.62
N GLN A 92 30.19 10.47 7.90
CA GLN A 92 31.52 9.91 8.11
C GLN A 92 32.48 10.40 7.03
N LYS A 93 33.60 10.98 7.44
CA LYS A 93 34.69 11.42 6.55
C LYS A 93 36.02 10.86 7.05
N GLY A 94 36.47 9.76 6.44
CA GLY A 94 37.64 9.03 6.93
C GLY A 94 37.40 8.50 8.34
N SER A 95 38.19 8.98 9.31
CA SER A 95 38.10 8.60 10.72
C SER A 95 37.14 9.45 11.55
N GLU A 96 36.70 10.61 11.06
CA GLU A 96 35.82 11.52 11.79
C GLU A 96 34.35 11.23 11.50
N LYS A 97 33.53 11.20 12.56
CA LYS A 97 32.07 11.06 12.49
C LYS A 97 31.43 12.30 13.08
N GLU A 98 30.66 13.00 12.27
CA GLU A 98 29.83 14.11 12.73
C GLU A 98 28.37 13.68 12.86
N PHE A 99 27.76 14.04 13.97
CA PHE A 99 26.36 13.73 14.31
C PHE A 99 25.59 15.03 14.46
N PHE A 100 24.50 15.17 13.70
CA PHE A 100 23.63 16.34 13.82
C PHE A 100 22.17 15.91 13.89
N ASN A 101 21.41 16.55 14.77
CA ASN A 101 19.96 16.46 14.76
C ASN A 101 19.39 17.70 14.05
N ALA A 102 18.92 17.54 12.82
CA ALA A 102 18.48 18.64 11.97
C ALA A 102 16.95 18.66 11.87
N ARG A 103 16.33 19.85 12.03
CA ARG A 103 14.92 20.03 11.64
C ARG A 103 14.83 19.93 10.12
N ILE A 104 14.04 19.00 9.59
CA ILE A 104 13.92 18.77 8.13
C ILE A 104 12.66 19.39 7.53
N CYS A 105 11.59 19.54 8.31
CA CYS A 105 10.35 20.20 7.90
C CYS A 105 9.45 20.48 9.09
N ASP A 106 8.31 21.09 8.78
CA ASP A 106 7.14 21.18 9.64
C ASP A 106 6.02 20.33 9.04
N LEU A 107 5.56 19.36 9.81
CA LEU A 107 4.50 18.45 9.42
C LEU A 107 3.17 18.97 9.96
N PRO A 108 2.16 19.25 9.10
CA PRO A 108 0.81 19.52 9.55
C PRO A 108 0.27 18.36 10.41
N ILE A 109 -0.22 18.69 11.61
CA ILE A 109 -0.72 17.69 12.56
C ILE A 109 -2.24 17.61 12.48
N MET A 110 -2.75 16.37 12.44
CA MET A 110 -4.19 16.12 12.45
C MET A 110 -4.78 16.43 13.83
N VAL A 111 -5.88 17.18 13.87
CA VAL A 111 -6.59 17.53 15.11
C VAL A 111 -7.11 16.25 15.79
N LYS A 112 -6.93 16.14 17.11
CA LYS A 112 -7.20 14.96 17.96
C LYS A 112 -6.37 13.69 17.64
N SER A 113 -5.35 13.78 16.79
CA SER A 113 -4.34 12.72 16.66
C SER A 113 -3.40 12.66 17.87
N LYS A 114 -2.65 11.57 18.04
CA LYS A 114 -1.69 11.37 19.15
C LYS A 114 -0.69 12.52 19.32
N TYR A 115 -0.36 13.22 18.24
CA TYR A 115 0.60 14.32 18.18
C TYR A 115 -0.03 15.70 18.40
N CYS A 116 -1.36 15.79 18.44
CA CYS A 116 -2.08 17.01 18.76
C CYS A 116 -1.99 17.31 20.26
N HIS A 117 -2.03 18.60 20.64
CA HIS A 117 -2.11 18.97 22.06
C HIS A 117 -3.44 18.58 22.70
N LEU A 118 -4.51 18.47 21.91
CA LEU A 118 -5.85 18.10 22.40
C LEU A 118 -6.02 16.59 22.68
N ALA A 119 -5.02 15.78 22.38
CA ALA A 119 -5.12 14.33 22.54
C ALA A 119 -5.12 13.94 24.02
N GLY A 120 -6.15 13.21 24.44
CA GLY A 120 -6.30 12.73 25.81
C GLY A 120 -6.83 13.77 26.80
N MET A 121 -7.14 14.98 26.36
CA MET A 121 -7.78 15.99 27.21
C MET A 121 -9.21 15.60 27.55
N ASP A 122 -9.63 15.89 28.77
CA ASP A 122 -11.02 15.73 29.18
C ASP A 122 -11.92 16.88 28.66
N LYS A 123 -13.22 16.82 28.97
CA LYS A 123 -14.17 17.83 28.50
C LYS A 123 -13.87 19.23 29.06
N GLU A 124 -13.43 19.34 30.30
CA GLU A 124 -13.19 20.61 30.96
C GLU A 124 -11.90 21.27 30.44
N GLU A 125 -10.86 20.47 30.22
CA GLU A 125 -9.61 20.88 29.60
C GLU A 125 -9.83 21.36 28.17
N LEU A 126 -10.67 20.68 27.37
CA LEU A 126 -11.01 21.12 26.01
C LEU A 126 -11.69 22.49 26.03
N ILE A 127 -12.67 22.70 26.91
CA ILE A 127 -13.36 23.98 27.06
C ILE A 127 -12.37 25.08 27.49
N LYS A 128 -11.46 24.78 28.42
CA LYS A 128 -10.41 25.71 28.87
C LYS A 128 -9.46 26.12 27.73
N ASN A 129 -9.26 25.23 26.76
CA ASN A 129 -8.46 25.49 25.56
C ASN A 129 -9.29 25.99 24.36
N TYR A 130 -10.52 26.48 24.60
CA TYR A 130 -11.41 27.05 23.59
C TYR A 130 -11.82 26.06 22.48
N GLU A 131 -11.96 24.78 22.82
CA GLU A 131 -12.39 23.72 21.91
C GLU A 131 -13.72 23.11 22.38
N ASP A 132 -14.56 22.72 21.42
CA ASP A 132 -15.81 21.99 21.70
C ASP A 132 -15.49 20.50 21.96
N PRO A 133 -15.89 19.92 23.10
CA PRO A 133 -15.72 18.50 23.38
C PRO A 133 -16.30 17.55 22.30
N VAL A 134 -17.35 18.00 21.60
CA VAL A 134 -18.09 17.21 20.59
C VAL A 134 -17.41 17.22 19.22
N ASP A 135 -16.40 18.06 18.98
CA ASP A 135 -15.64 18.06 17.73
C ASP A 135 -14.99 16.68 17.49
N PRO A 136 -15.29 15.97 16.39
CA PRO A 136 -14.69 14.65 16.14
C PRO A 136 -13.17 14.69 15.88
N GLY A 137 -12.61 15.82 15.44
CA GLY A 137 -11.26 15.91 14.91
C GLY A 137 -11.10 15.20 13.55
N GLY A 138 -9.89 14.74 13.23
CA GLY A 138 -9.64 14.01 11.98
C GLY A 138 -9.37 14.89 10.75
N TYR A 139 -9.09 16.17 10.96
CA TYR A 139 -8.78 17.15 9.92
C TYR A 139 -7.52 17.96 10.23
N PHE A 140 -7.10 18.81 9.30
CA PHE A 140 -5.89 19.64 9.39
C PHE A 140 -6.26 21.13 9.33
N ILE A 141 -5.44 21.98 9.95
CA ILE A 141 -5.57 23.44 9.87
C ILE A 141 -4.36 23.97 9.10
N LEU A 142 -4.61 24.49 7.89
CA LEU A 142 -3.59 25.01 6.98
C LEU A 142 -3.89 26.48 6.66
N ASN A 143 -2.98 27.38 7.01
CA ASN A 143 -3.17 28.83 6.86
C ASN A 143 -4.51 29.32 7.43
N GLY A 144 -4.87 28.81 8.62
CA GLY A 144 -6.16 29.05 9.29
C GLY A 144 -7.37 28.31 8.72
N ASN A 145 -7.28 27.75 7.51
CA ASN A 145 -8.38 27.03 6.89
C ASN A 145 -8.38 25.56 7.32
N GLU A 146 -9.56 25.06 7.64
CA GLU A 146 -9.74 23.66 7.96
C GLU A 146 -9.90 22.82 6.71
N ARG A 147 -9.11 21.74 6.64
CA ARG A 147 -8.92 20.92 5.47
C ARG A 147 -9.05 19.46 5.86
N VAL A 148 -9.89 18.73 5.12
CA VAL A 148 -10.07 17.29 5.28
C VAL A 148 -9.39 16.56 4.13
N LEU A 149 -8.68 15.49 4.47
CA LEU A 149 -8.21 14.51 3.51
C LEU A 149 -9.29 13.47 3.31
N VAL A 150 -9.95 13.50 2.15
CA VAL A 150 -11.00 12.52 1.84
C VAL A 150 -10.39 11.16 1.61
N MET A 151 -11.14 10.11 1.94
CA MET A 151 -10.69 8.75 1.73
C MET A 151 -10.82 8.39 0.25
N ILE A 152 -9.82 7.68 -0.29
CA ILE A 152 -9.79 7.36 -1.73
C ILE A 152 -10.11 5.89 -1.96
N GLU A 153 -11.10 5.61 -2.80
CA GLU A 153 -11.34 4.26 -3.32
C GLU A 153 -10.34 3.95 -4.44
N ASP A 154 -9.61 2.85 -4.30
CA ASP A 154 -8.63 2.36 -5.28
C ASP A 154 -8.77 0.83 -5.45
N LEU A 155 -8.22 0.27 -6.52
CA LEU A 155 -8.14 -1.17 -6.69
C LEU A 155 -7.15 -1.77 -5.71
N ALA A 156 -7.51 -2.94 -5.16
CA ALA A 156 -6.69 -3.64 -4.20
C ALA A 156 -5.33 -4.00 -4.80
N PRO A 157 -4.22 -3.50 -4.22
CA PRO A 157 -2.91 -3.97 -4.60
C PRO A 157 -2.69 -5.38 -4.07
N ASN A 158 -1.73 -6.08 -4.67
CA ASN A 158 -1.29 -7.42 -4.27
C ASN A 158 -2.43 -8.46 -4.27
N GLN A 159 -3.50 -8.22 -5.01
CA GLN A 159 -4.59 -9.17 -5.16
C GLN A 159 -4.86 -9.43 -6.64
N PRO A 160 -4.67 -10.67 -7.12
CA PRO A 160 -4.89 -10.98 -8.51
C PRO A 160 -6.37 -11.10 -8.81
N PHE A 161 -6.74 -10.68 -10.01
CA PHE A 161 -8.08 -10.86 -10.55
C PHE A 161 -8.00 -11.13 -12.05
N VAL A 162 -8.91 -11.94 -12.57
CA VAL A 162 -9.03 -12.26 -13.99
C VAL A 162 -10.15 -11.45 -14.58
N GLU A 163 -9.84 -10.58 -15.54
CA GLU A 163 -10.85 -9.76 -16.22
C GLU A 163 -10.87 -10.01 -17.72
N LYS A 164 -12.01 -9.68 -18.33
CA LYS A 164 -12.19 -9.63 -19.77
C LYS A 164 -12.12 -8.18 -20.24
N ASP A 165 -11.21 -7.88 -21.16
CA ASP A 165 -11.10 -6.55 -21.75
C ASP A 165 -12.23 -6.27 -22.76
N SER A 166 -12.32 -5.03 -23.22
CA SER A 166 -13.33 -4.62 -24.20
C SER A 166 -13.19 -5.31 -25.56
N ALA A 167 -11.99 -5.81 -25.89
CA ALA A 167 -11.72 -6.59 -27.10
C ALA A 167 -12.08 -8.08 -26.94
N GLY A 168 -12.47 -8.49 -25.73
CA GLY A 168 -12.85 -9.85 -25.38
C GLY A 168 -11.71 -10.76 -24.93
N ASN A 169 -10.48 -10.25 -24.81
CA ASN A 169 -9.34 -11.02 -24.31
C ASN A 169 -9.44 -11.16 -22.80
N ILE A 170 -9.12 -12.35 -22.30
CA ILE A 170 -9.11 -12.67 -20.88
C ILE A 170 -7.67 -12.50 -20.38
N SER A 171 -7.48 -11.71 -19.32
CA SER A 171 -6.16 -11.49 -18.72
C SER A 171 -6.22 -11.54 -17.20
N ALA A 172 -5.24 -12.20 -16.60
CA ALA A 172 -5.01 -12.13 -15.16
C ALA A 172 -4.18 -10.87 -14.87
N ARG A 173 -4.73 -9.95 -14.07
CA ARG A 173 -4.10 -8.68 -13.71
C ARG A 173 -3.78 -8.61 -12.22
N LEU A 174 -2.71 -7.90 -11.91
CA LEU A 174 -2.24 -7.68 -10.54
C LEU A 174 -1.51 -6.34 -10.47
N PHE A 175 -1.86 -5.51 -9.49
CA PHE A 175 -1.05 -4.34 -9.13
C PHE A 175 -0.13 -4.72 -8.00
N SER A 176 1.13 -5.01 -8.30
CA SER A 176 2.11 -5.35 -7.28
C SER A 176 2.63 -4.09 -6.61
N GLU A 177 2.33 -3.91 -5.33
CA GLU A 177 2.72 -2.74 -4.53
C GLU A 177 3.66 -3.12 -3.39
N LYS A 178 4.83 -2.47 -3.36
CA LYS A 178 5.78 -2.50 -2.23
C LYS A 178 6.46 -1.14 -2.12
N GLY A 179 6.26 -0.46 -1.00
CA GLY A 179 6.87 0.84 -0.76
C GLY A 179 6.51 1.86 -1.85
N SER A 180 7.51 2.33 -2.59
CA SER A 180 7.39 3.29 -3.71
C SER A 180 6.78 2.68 -4.97
N TYR A 181 6.95 1.38 -5.15
CA TYR A 181 6.68 0.73 -6.42
C TYR A 181 5.26 0.20 -6.44
N ARG A 182 4.44 0.72 -7.36
CA ARG A 182 3.16 0.14 -7.74
C ARG A 182 3.21 -0.23 -9.21
N ILE A 183 3.40 -1.52 -9.48
CA ILE A 183 3.69 -2.04 -10.82
C ILE A 183 2.49 -2.83 -11.34
N PRO A 184 1.87 -2.41 -12.46
CA PRO A 184 0.86 -3.22 -13.12
C PRO A 184 1.51 -4.42 -13.82
N LEU A 185 0.94 -5.59 -13.55
CA LEU A 185 1.26 -6.87 -14.16
C LEU A 185 0.01 -7.41 -14.87
N SER A 186 0.20 -8.01 -16.04
CA SER A 186 -0.85 -8.73 -16.76
C SER A 186 -0.30 -9.99 -17.41
N ILE A 187 -1.03 -11.09 -17.30
CA ILE A 187 -0.77 -12.37 -17.97
C ILE A 187 -1.96 -12.67 -18.89
N LEU A 188 -1.69 -13.07 -20.13
CA LEU A 188 -2.71 -13.41 -21.12
C LEU A 188 -2.27 -14.63 -21.95
N GLU A 189 -3.25 -15.38 -22.48
CA GLU A 189 -3.03 -16.39 -23.51
C GLU A 189 -3.23 -15.71 -24.87
N SER A 190 -2.21 -15.73 -25.73
CA SER A 190 -2.30 -15.18 -27.09
C SER A 190 -3.25 -16.02 -27.94
N LYS A 191 -3.64 -15.52 -29.12
CA LYS A 191 -4.44 -16.30 -30.08
C LYS A 191 -3.73 -17.58 -30.54
N ASP A 192 -2.41 -17.58 -30.52
CA ASP A 192 -1.56 -18.72 -30.86
C ASP A 192 -1.40 -19.71 -29.70
N GLY A 193 -2.06 -19.45 -28.56
CA GLY A 193 -1.99 -20.28 -27.36
C GLY A 193 -0.75 -20.04 -26.51
N GLU A 194 0.05 -19.02 -26.78
CA GLU A 194 1.26 -18.71 -26.00
C GLU A 194 0.91 -17.91 -24.74
N LEU A 195 1.43 -18.32 -23.58
CA LEU A 195 1.27 -17.61 -22.32
C LEU A 195 2.29 -16.48 -22.21
N GLN A 196 1.78 -15.24 -22.17
CA GLN A 196 2.59 -14.02 -22.20
C GLN A 196 2.38 -13.16 -20.96
N ILE A 197 3.46 -12.56 -20.46
CA ILE A 197 3.50 -11.65 -19.31
C ILE A 197 3.94 -10.26 -19.75
N SER A 198 3.27 -9.25 -19.23
CA SER A 198 3.59 -7.84 -19.45
C SER A 198 3.69 -7.12 -18.10
N PHE A 199 4.78 -6.39 -17.89
CA PHE A 199 5.00 -5.57 -16.70
C PHE A 199 5.90 -4.38 -17.01
N THR A 200 5.64 -3.24 -16.36
CA THR A 200 6.37 -1.99 -16.59
C THR A 200 6.42 -1.61 -18.09
N ARG A 201 7.63 -1.61 -18.68
CA ARG A 201 7.90 -1.35 -20.10
C ARG A 201 7.99 -2.61 -20.96
N PHE A 202 8.05 -3.78 -20.34
CA PHE A 202 8.21 -5.05 -21.05
C PHE A 202 6.83 -5.61 -21.37
N LYS A 203 6.60 -5.86 -22.66
CA LYS A 203 5.34 -6.35 -23.19
C LYS A 203 5.56 -7.72 -23.81
N ASN A 204 4.59 -8.61 -23.62
CA ASN A 204 4.47 -9.89 -24.31
C ASN A 204 5.70 -10.81 -24.16
N LEU A 205 6.28 -10.89 -22.95
CA LEU A 205 7.35 -11.85 -22.67
C LEU A 205 6.77 -13.24 -22.44
N PRO A 206 7.35 -14.33 -22.96
CA PRO A 206 6.88 -15.67 -22.66
C PRO A 206 7.01 -15.99 -21.16
N VAL A 207 5.95 -16.53 -20.55
CA VAL A 207 5.89 -16.72 -19.09
C VAL A 207 6.80 -17.85 -18.60
N ILE A 208 6.91 -18.94 -19.37
CA ILE A 208 7.71 -20.13 -18.98
C ILE A 208 9.21 -19.78 -18.80
N PRO A 209 9.88 -19.07 -19.74
CA PRO A 209 11.25 -18.59 -19.52
C PRO A 209 11.39 -17.70 -18.27
N VAL A 210 10.39 -16.88 -17.94
CA VAL A 210 10.41 -16.05 -16.72
C VAL A 210 10.35 -16.92 -15.45
N ILE A 211 9.53 -17.97 -15.44
CA ILE A 211 9.47 -18.94 -14.33
C ILE A 211 10.81 -19.67 -14.18
N LYS A 212 11.40 -20.14 -15.28
CA LYS A 212 12.70 -20.82 -15.29
C LYS A 212 13.83 -19.88 -14.83
N ALA A 213 13.80 -18.61 -15.20
CA ALA A 213 14.76 -17.60 -14.76
C ALA A 213 14.71 -17.32 -13.25
N PHE A 214 13.58 -17.59 -12.59
CA PHE A 214 13.46 -17.49 -11.12
C PHE A 214 13.88 -18.76 -10.36
N GLY A 215 14.30 -19.81 -11.08
CA GLY A 215 14.88 -21.02 -10.49
C GLY A 215 13.94 -22.23 -10.41
N LEU A 216 12.73 -22.17 -10.99
CA LEU A 216 11.89 -23.35 -11.23
C LEU A 216 12.19 -23.88 -12.64
N VAL A 217 13.23 -24.71 -12.76
CA VAL A 217 13.74 -25.14 -14.08
C VAL A 217 13.10 -26.43 -14.57
N LYS A 218 12.74 -27.35 -13.66
CA LYS A 218 12.13 -28.63 -14.04
C LYS A 218 10.69 -28.42 -14.47
N ASP A 219 10.36 -28.86 -15.68
CA ASP A 219 9.01 -28.74 -16.21
C ASP A 219 7.99 -29.52 -15.36
N SER A 220 8.40 -30.64 -14.73
CA SER A 220 7.55 -31.38 -13.79
C SER A 220 7.17 -30.57 -12.55
N GLU A 221 8.09 -29.76 -12.01
CA GLU A 221 7.82 -28.89 -10.86
C GLU A 221 6.88 -27.74 -11.25
N ILE A 222 7.08 -27.13 -12.43
CA ILE A 222 6.19 -26.08 -12.97
C ILE A 222 4.78 -26.65 -13.15
N PHE A 223 4.69 -27.83 -13.75
CA PHE A 223 3.43 -28.52 -14.00
C PHE A 223 2.68 -28.86 -12.70
N GLN A 224 3.38 -29.38 -11.69
CA GLN A 224 2.80 -29.67 -10.37
C GLN A 224 2.34 -28.41 -9.62
N GLU A 225 3.03 -27.29 -9.79
CA GLU A 225 2.62 -26.02 -9.18
C GLU A 225 1.37 -25.44 -9.84
N ILE A 226 1.19 -25.61 -11.15
CA ILE A 226 -0.06 -25.20 -11.83
C ILE A 226 -1.17 -26.22 -11.54
N GLY A 227 -0.84 -27.50 -11.40
CA GLY A 227 -1.67 -28.56 -10.85
C GLY A 227 -2.68 -29.19 -11.81
N LYS A 228 -3.13 -28.49 -12.86
CA LYS A 228 -4.06 -29.04 -13.86
C LYS A 228 -3.40 -29.26 -15.21
N GLN A 229 -3.72 -30.37 -15.85
CA GLN A 229 -3.24 -30.74 -17.19
C GLN A 229 -4.07 -30.01 -18.24
N TYR A 230 -3.55 -28.88 -18.74
CA TYR A 230 -4.13 -28.18 -19.87
C TYR A 230 -3.24 -28.37 -21.10
N ASP A 231 -3.84 -28.67 -22.26
CA ASP A 231 -3.09 -28.85 -23.51
C ASP A 231 -2.24 -27.62 -23.85
N SER A 232 -2.78 -26.42 -23.63
CA SER A 232 -2.01 -25.19 -23.87
C SER A 232 -0.79 -25.07 -22.96
N LEU A 233 -0.87 -25.52 -21.71
CA LEU A 233 0.29 -25.54 -20.83
C LEU A 233 1.36 -26.50 -21.33
N ILE A 234 0.96 -27.69 -21.82
CA ILE A 234 1.90 -28.69 -22.36
C ILE A 234 2.64 -28.12 -23.58
N VAL A 235 1.92 -27.46 -24.50
CA VAL A 235 2.53 -26.81 -25.68
C VAL A 235 3.53 -25.72 -25.26
N ASN A 236 3.17 -24.89 -24.28
CA ASN A 236 4.06 -23.84 -23.77
C ASN A 236 5.30 -24.41 -23.07
N LEU A 237 5.16 -25.49 -22.30
CA LEU A 237 6.31 -26.16 -21.69
C LEU A 237 7.22 -26.76 -22.76
N TYR A 238 6.62 -27.46 -23.74
CA TYR A 238 7.35 -28.11 -24.83
C TYR A 238 8.19 -27.10 -25.64
N ALA A 239 7.61 -25.95 -25.98
CA ALA A 239 8.26 -24.88 -26.74
C ALA A 239 9.56 -24.36 -26.08
N TYR A 240 9.66 -24.45 -24.75
CA TYR A 240 10.78 -23.94 -23.96
C TYR A 240 11.56 -25.04 -23.21
N THR A 241 11.43 -26.30 -23.63
CA THR A 241 12.14 -27.46 -23.03
C THR A 241 13.65 -27.34 -23.14
N ASN A 242 14.14 -26.71 -24.22
CA ASN A 242 15.58 -26.52 -24.48
C ASN A 242 16.27 -25.64 -23.42
N LEU A 243 15.49 -24.86 -22.65
CA LEU A 243 16.00 -24.04 -21.56
C LEU A 243 16.11 -24.90 -20.29
N GLN A 244 17.24 -25.60 -20.14
CA GLN A 244 17.50 -26.52 -19.02
C GLN A 244 18.30 -25.88 -17.86
N LYS A 245 18.81 -24.66 -18.03
CA LYS A 245 19.52 -23.91 -16.97
C LYS A 245 18.91 -22.54 -16.78
N GLU A 246 19.01 -22.02 -15.56
CA GLU A 246 18.56 -20.65 -15.22
C GLU A 246 19.22 -19.60 -16.12
N ASN A 247 20.52 -19.76 -16.39
CA ASN A 247 21.29 -18.85 -17.24
C ASN A 247 20.79 -18.83 -18.69
N ASP A 248 20.36 -19.98 -19.23
CA ASP A 248 19.88 -20.06 -20.61
C ASP A 248 18.55 -19.31 -20.74
N ALA A 249 17.66 -19.43 -19.75
CA ALA A 249 16.42 -18.68 -19.68
C ALA A 249 16.65 -17.17 -19.53
N LEU A 250 17.63 -16.76 -18.71
CA LEU A 250 18.01 -15.35 -18.56
C LEU A 250 18.56 -14.76 -19.86
N MET A 251 19.38 -15.52 -20.60
CA MET A 251 19.90 -15.09 -21.90
C MET A 251 18.80 -14.95 -22.95
N PHE A 252 17.86 -15.90 -23.01
CA PHE A 252 16.70 -15.80 -23.89
C PHE A 252 15.84 -14.55 -23.59
N LEU A 253 15.63 -14.26 -22.31
CA LEU A 253 14.92 -13.04 -21.89
C LEU A 253 15.71 -11.77 -22.22
N ALA A 254 17.04 -11.82 -22.21
CA ALA A 254 17.89 -10.70 -22.58
C ALA A 254 17.63 -10.24 -24.01
N GLU A 255 17.61 -11.20 -24.93
CA GLU A 255 17.38 -10.98 -26.35
C GLU A 255 15.97 -10.42 -26.57
N LYS A 256 14.95 -11.03 -25.95
CA LYS A 256 13.56 -10.54 -26.03
C LYS A 256 13.36 -9.16 -25.41
N MET A 257 14.16 -8.79 -24.41
CA MET A 257 14.14 -7.46 -23.80
C MET A 257 14.97 -6.41 -24.56
N ASN A 258 15.58 -6.77 -25.70
CA ASN A 258 16.49 -5.93 -26.48
C ASN A 258 17.62 -5.35 -25.62
N LEU A 259 18.24 -6.18 -24.79
CA LEU A 259 19.37 -5.79 -23.95
C LEU A 259 20.69 -6.17 -24.61
N SER A 260 21.53 -5.17 -24.87
CA SER A 260 22.87 -5.36 -25.42
C SER A 260 23.96 -5.22 -24.35
N GLY A 261 25.02 -6.02 -24.45
CA GLY A 261 26.18 -5.95 -23.57
C GLY A 261 26.95 -7.27 -23.47
N ALA A 262 28.03 -7.28 -22.68
CA ALA A 262 28.77 -8.50 -22.36
C ALA A 262 27.90 -9.45 -21.51
N LYS A 263 28.08 -10.77 -21.72
CA LYS A 263 27.28 -11.83 -21.05
C LYS A 263 27.14 -11.66 -19.51
N PRO A 264 28.20 -11.43 -18.72
CA PRO A 264 28.05 -11.33 -17.25
C PRO A 264 27.26 -10.09 -16.80
N ASP A 265 27.47 -8.95 -17.48
CA ASP A 265 26.76 -7.70 -17.18
C ASP A 265 25.27 -7.81 -17.54
N LEU A 266 24.98 -8.53 -18.62
CA LEU A 266 23.63 -8.74 -19.13
C LEU A 266 22.77 -9.53 -18.13
N ILE A 267 23.30 -10.66 -17.64
CA ILE A 267 22.66 -11.50 -16.63
C ILE A 267 22.35 -10.67 -15.38
N THR A 268 23.34 -9.93 -14.88
CA THR A 268 23.19 -9.10 -13.68
C THR A 268 22.10 -8.03 -13.86
N ARG A 269 22.06 -7.37 -15.02
CA ARG A 269 21.04 -6.37 -15.35
C ARG A 269 19.63 -6.95 -15.42
N ILE A 270 19.46 -8.15 -15.98
CA ILE A 270 18.15 -8.80 -16.10
C ILE A 270 17.65 -9.24 -14.75
N ILE A 271 18.52 -9.88 -13.95
CA ILE A 271 18.21 -10.27 -12.58
C ILE A 271 17.74 -9.05 -11.79
N SER A 272 18.49 -7.95 -11.83
CA SER A 272 18.10 -6.70 -11.16
C SER A 272 16.73 -6.19 -11.62
N ARG A 273 16.40 -6.31 -12.92
CA ARG A 273 15.09 -5.90 -13.43
C ARG A 273 13.97 -6.84 -12.98
N LEU A 274 14.15 -8.15 -13.05
CA LEU A 274 13.15 -9.11 -12.61
C LEU A 274 12.91 -9.00 -11.10
N ASP A 275 13.98 -8.86 -10.31
CA ASP A 275 13.88 -8.76 -8.86
C ASP A 275 13.17 -7.47 -8.42
N ASN A 276 13.48 -6.33 -9.04
CA ASN A 276 12.93 -5.04 -8.65
C ASN A 276 11.55 -4.74 -9.27
N PHE A 277 11.27 -5.23 -10.48
CA PHE A 277 10.06 -4.85 -11.21
C PHE A 277 8.98 -5.94 -11.28
N LEU A 278 9.33 -7.22 -11.16
CA LEU A 278 8.35 -8.30 -11.22
C LEU A 278 7.99 -8.78 -9.80
N LEU A 279 6.72 -8.60 -9.44
CA LEU A 279 6.15 -8.96 -8.13
C LEU A 279 6.96 -8.43 -6.92
N PRO A 280 7.36 -7.13 -6.86
CA PRO A 280 8.14 -6.61 -5.74
C PRO A 280 7.51 -6.82 -4.36
N HIS A 281 6.18 -6.91 -4.25
CA HIS A 281 5.47 -7.16 -2.99
C HIS A 281 5.86 -8.48 -2.29
N ILE A 282 6.33 -9.47 -3.04
CA ILE A 282 6.81 -10.74 -2.47
C ILE A 282 8.22 -10.55 -1.90
N GLY A 283 9.07 -9.79 -2.58
CA GLY A 283 10.47 -9.59 -2.21
C GLY A 283 11.31 -9.07 -3.38
N THR A 284 12.50 -8.58 -3.07
CA THR A 284 13.50 -8.09 -4.06
C THR A 284 14.83 -8.84 -3.93
N ASP A 285 14.91 -9.75 -2.98
CA ASP A 285 16.01 -10.63 -2.66
C ASP A 285 15.96 -11.94 -3.47
N LYS A 286 17.10 -12.65 -3.48
CA LYS A 286 17.25 -13.91 -4.21
C LYS A 286 16.36 -15.03 -3.66
N GLU A 287 16.12 -15.05 -2.35
CA GLU A 287 15.31 -16.10 -1.68
C GLU A 287 13.85 -16.04 -2.12
N SER A 288 13.34 -14.82 -2.33
CA SER A 288 11.98 -14.56 -2.78
C SER A 288 11.69 -15.00 -4.22
N ARG A 289 12.70 -15.26 -5.05
CA ARG A 289 12.53 -15.64 -6.47
C ARG A 289 11.70 -16.91 -6.64
N LYS A 290 11.96 -17.95 -5.83
CA LYS A 290 11.18 -19.19 -5.88
C LYS A 290 9.70 -18.95 -5.54
N THR A 291 9.43 -18.09 -4.56
CA THR A 291 8.06 -17.71 -4.18
C THR A 291 7.36 -16.90 -5.28
N LYS A 292 8.09 -16.02 -5.99
CA LYS A 292 7.58 -15.33 -7.18
C LYS A 292 7.21 -16.31 -8.28
N ALA A 293 8.08 -17.27 -8.58
CA ALA A 293 7.85 -18.29 -9.59
C ALA A 293 6.59 -19.12 -9.27
N ARG A 294 6.46 -19.59 -8.03
CA ARG A 294 5.26 -20.31 -7.55
C ARG A 294 4.00 -19.45 -7.65
N THR A 295 4.07 -18.19 -7.24
CA THR A 295 2.92 -17.27 -7.33
C THR A 295 2.50 -17.08 -8.79
N LEU A 296 3.45 -16.90 -9.72
CA LEU A 296 3.15 -16.86 -11.16
C LEU A 296 2.44 -18.12 -11.65
N CYS A 297 2.90 -19.32 -11.25
CA CYS A 297 2.23 -20.57 -11.57
C CYS A 297 0.77 -20.57 -11.10
N LYS A 298 0.48 -20.07 -9.90
CA LYS A 298 -0.91 -19.99 -9.41
C LYS A 298 -1.76 -18.95 -10.16
N LEU A 299 -1.16 -17.84 -10.59
CA LEU A 299 -1.85 -16.87 -11.44
C LEU A 299 -2.21 -17.47 -12.81
N ILE A 300 -1.31 -18.26 -13.39
CA ILE A 300 -1.58 -19.00 -14.62
C ILE A 300 -2.68 -20.03 -14.41
N LYS A 301 -2.66 -20.78 -13.29
CA LYS A 301 -3.74 -21.70 -12.91
C LYS A 301 -5.09 -20.97 -12.89
N GLN A 302 -5.19 -19.81 -12.25
CA GLN A 302 -6.42 -19.02 -12.20
C GLN A 302 -6.86 -18.55 -13.59
N LEU A 303 -5.93 -18.08 -14.43
CA LEU A 303 -6.23 -17.68 -15.80
C LEU A 303 -6.77 -18.85 -16.64
N LEU A 304 -6.09 -20.00 -16.61
CA LEU A 304 -6.47 -21.17 -17.41
C LEU A 304 -7.80 -21.78 -16.95
N ARG A 305 -8.15 -21.73 -15.67
CA ARG A 305 -9.48 -22.13 -15.19
C ARG A 305 -10.60 -21.29 -15.81
N VAL A 306 -10.38 -19.98 -15.97
CA VAL A 306 -11.37 -19.10 -16.61
C VAL A 306 -11.45 -19.38 -18.11
N ILE A 307 -10.31 -19.53 -18.79
CA ILE A 307 -10.28 -19.73 -20.25
C ILE A 307 -10.76 -21.14 -20.65
N LYS A 308 -10.32 -22.19 -19.96
CA LYS A 308 -10.53 -23.60 -20.36
C LYS A 308 -11.67 -24.27 -19.59
N ASP A 309 -11.80 -24.02 -18.29
CA ASP A 309 -12.89 -24.61 -17.48
C ASP A 309 -14.19 -23.78 -17.53
N GLY A 310 -14.18 -22.63 -18.23
CA GLY A 310 -15.35 -21.75 -18.35
C GLY A 310 -15.80 -21.11 -17.02
N LYS A 311 -14.87 -20.96 -16.07
CA LYS A 311 -15.15 -20.28 -14.79
C LYS A 311 -15.44 -18.79 -15.00
N PRO A 312 -16.27 -18.15 -14.15
CA PRO A 312 -16.60 -16.74 -14.29
C PRO A 312 -15.36 -15.85 -14.14
N VAL A 313 -15.36 -14.73 -14.85
CA VAL A 313 -14.37 -13.65 -14.64
C VAL A 313 -14.64 -12.94 -13.32
N ASP A 314 -13.59 -12.37 -12.74
CA ASP A 314 -13.69 -11.57 -11.52
C ASP A 314 -14.42 -10.25 -11.77
N ASP A 315 -15.24 -9.86 -10.80
CA ASP A 315 -15.83 -8.52 -10.78
C ASP A 315 -14.87 -7.51 -10.14
N LYS A 316 -14.38 -6.59 -10.96
CA LYS A 316 -13.50 -5.48 -10.56
C LYS A 316 -14.17 -4.53 -9.55
N ASP A 317 -15.49 -4.39 -9.61
CA ASP A 317 -16.24 -3.48 -8.75
C ASP A 317 -16.62 -4.10 -7.39
N HIS A 318 -16.43 -5.41 -7.23
CA HIS A 318 -16.60 -6.13 -5.98
C HIS A 318 -15.62 -5.61 -4.92
N TYR A 319 -16.10 -5.29 -3.71
CA TYR A 319 -15.27 -4.67 -2.65
C TYR A 319 -14.17 -5.55 -2.08
N LEU A 320 -14.17 -6.84 -2.42
CA LEU A 320 -13.03 -7.74 -2.22
C LEU A 320 -11.79 -7.22 -2.96
N ASN A 321 -11.98 -6.64 -4.15
CA ASN A 321 -10.94 -6.15 -5.06
C ASN A 321 -10.72 -4.64 -4.95
N LYS A 322 -11.34 -3.97 -3.95
CA LYS A 322 -11.16 -2.54 -3.68
C LYS A 322 -10.52 -2.31 -2.31
N ARG A 323 -9.81 -1.20 -2.18
CA ARG A 323 -9.24 -0.70 -0.93
C ARG A 323 -9.51 0.79 -0.79
N ILE A 324 -9.68 1.22 0.44
CA ILE A 324 -9.84 2.61 0.82
C ILE A 324 -8.50 3.10 1.35
N ARG A 325 -7.89 4.06 0.66
CA ARG A 325 -6.69 4.75 1.10
C ARG A 325 -7.08 5.86 2.07
N LEU A 326 -6.46 5.83 3.24
CA LEU A 326 -6.65 6.76 4.35
C LEU A 326 -5.57 7.87 4.31
N SER A 327 -5.69 8.85 5.20
CA SER A 327 -4.76 9.99 5.29
C SER A 327 -3.29 9.57 5.43
N GLY A 328 -3.01 8.55 6.24
CA GLY A 328 -1.63 8.06 6.44
C GLY A 328 -1.05 7.43 5.20
N ASP A 329 -1.85 6.72 4.40
CA ASP A 329 -1.41 6.14 3.12
C ASP A 329 -1.02 7.24 2.13
N MET A 330 -1.82 8.31 2.05
CA MET A 330 -1.57 9.41 1.12
C MET A 330 -0.36 10.25 1.55
N LEU A 331 -0.25 10.54 2.85
CA LEU A 331 0.91 11.25 3.41
C LEU A 331 2.20 10.45 3.24
N THR A 332 2.14 9.12 3.32
CA THR A 332 3.29 8.25 3.04
C THR A 332 3.80 8.47 1.62
N ASP A 333 2.92 8.46 0.61
CA ASP A 333 3.32 8.72 -0.80
C ASP A 333 3.91 10.13 -0.96
N LEU A 334 3.29 11.12 -0.32
CA LEU A 334 3.75 12.51 -0.36
C LEU A 334 5.14 12.67 0.24
N PHE A 335 5.38 12.12 1.42
CA PHE A 335 6.67 12.20 2.09
C PHE A 335 7.74 11.39 1.38
N ARG A 336 7.41 10.22 0.85
CA ARG A 336 8.35 9.37 0.12
C ARG A 336 9.04 10.11 -1.03
N ILE A 337 8.27 10.81 -1.87
CA ILE A 337 8.86 11.56 -2.99
C ILE A 337 9.66 12.75 -2.48
N ASN A 338 9.11 13.52 -1.55
CA ASN A 338 9.77 14.75 -1.10
C ASN A 338 11.02 14.48 -0.24
N LEU A 339 11.04 13.40 0.54
CA LEU A 339 12.24 12.95 1.27
C LEU A 339 13.30 12.39 0.31
N SER A 340 12.91 11.70 -0.77
CA SER A 340 13.87 11.29 -1.82
C SER A 340 14.54 12.50 -2.47
N ILE A 341 13.78 13.56 -2.74
CA ILE A 341 14.31 14.82 -3.27
C ILE A 341 15.23 15.50 -2.25
N LEU A 342 14.82 15.57 -0.98
CA LEU A 342 15.66 16.11 0.09
C LEU A 342 16.97 15.31 0.23
N SER A 343 16.92 13.99 0.18
CA SER A 343 18.10 13.11 0.24
C SER A 343 19.05 13.38 -0.92
N ARG A 344 18.55 13.51 -2.15
CA ARG A 344 19.38 13.87 -3.32
C ARG A 344 20.01 15.26 -3.18
N ASP A 345 19.24 16.24 -2.72
CA ASP A 345 19.75 17.59 -2.47
C ASP A 345 20.87 17.59 -1.40
N MET A 346 20.71 16.79 -0.35
CA MET A 346 21.75 16.58 0.67
C MET A 346 23.00 15.93 0.07
N GLN A 347 22.85 14.86 -0.72
CA GLN A 347 23.97 14.19 -1.39
C GLN A 347 24.74 15.14 -2.31
N HIS A 348 24.05 15.88 -3.18
CA HIS A 348 24.67 16.88 -4.05
C HIS A 348 25.36 18.01 -3.27
N THR A 349 24.80 18.41 -2.14
CA THR A 349 25.41 19.40 -1.27
C THR A 349 26.72 18.86 -0.68
N LEU A 350 26.71 17.63 -0.17
CA LEU A 350 27.90 16.96 0.36
C LEU A 350 28.99 16.73 -0.69
N GLU A 351 28.64 16.33 -1.91
CA GLU A 351 29.58 16.20 -3.04
C GLU A 351 30.32 17.51 -3.33
N ARG A 352 29.60 18.63 -3.33
CA ARG A 352 30.17 19.97 -3.55
C ARG A 352 31.09 20.40 -2.41
N TYR A 353 30.72 20.09 -1.17
CA TYR A 353 31.52 20.44 0.01
C TYR A 353 32.74 19.54 0.18
N SER A 354 32.66 18.26 -0.20
CA SER A 354 33.79 17.32 -0.21
C SER A 354 34.94 17.87 -1.07
N LYS A 355 34.62 18.45 -2.23
CA LYS A 355 35.59 19.13 -3.12
C LYS A 355 36.24 20.38 -2.53
N LYS A 356 35.61 21.02 -1.52
CA LYS A 356 36.03 22.32 -0.96
C LYS A 356 36.69 22.25 0.43
N LYS A 357 36.85 21.04 1.03
CA LYS A 357 37.44 20.82 2.37
C LYS A 357 36.90 21.76 3.47
N ARG A 358 35.59 22.09 3.46
CA ARG A 358 34.96 22.92 4.51
C ARG A 358 34.19 22.06 5.53
N PHE A 359 34.08 22.56 6.76
CA PHE A 359 33.26 21.99 7.83
C PHE A 359 31.76 22.00 7.46
N TYR A 360 31.04 20.97 7.90
CA TYR A 360 29.61 20.85 7.65
C TYR A 360 28.83 21.52 8.80
N SER A 361 27.90 22.41 8.47
CA SER A 361 26.87 22.84 9.43
C SER A 361 25.55 22.20 9.05
N ALA A 362 24.79 21.68 10.02
CA ALA A 362 23.44 21.15 9.78
C ALA A 362 22.54 22.12 8.98
N LYS A 363 22.66 23.43 9.23
CA LYS A 363 21.93 24.50 8.51
C LYS A 363 22.35 24.65 7.05
N SER A 364 23.57 24.25 6.70
CA SER A 364 24.08 24.28 5.32
C SER A 364 23.67 23.06 4.50
N ILE A 365 23.44 21.91 5.16
CA ILE A 365 23.12 20.64 4.50
C ILE A 365 21.61 20.52 4.24
N VAL A 366 20.79 20.85 5.25
CA VAL A 366 19.34 20.68 5.18
C VAL A 366 18.66 22.03 5.03
N LYS A 367 17.75 22.13 4.05
CA LYS A 367 16.90 23.31 3.83
C LYS A 367 15.46 22.99 4.23
N PRO A 368 15.05 23.28 5.48
CA PRO A 368 13.81 22.73 6.02
C PRO A 368 12.56 23.31 5.35
N ALA A 369 12.64 24.59 4.96
CA ALA A 369 11.54 25.30 4.32
C ALA A 369 11.09 24.69 2.98
N LEU A 370 11.97 23.98 2.26
CA LEU A 370 11.63 23.38 0.97
C LEU A 370 10.62 22.24 1.15
N LEU A 371 10.89 21.33 2.09
CA LEU A 371 10.02 20.19 2.36
C LEU A 371 8.70 20.66 2.98
N SER A 372 8.74 21.58 3.96
CA SER A 372 7.52 22.15 4.56
C SER A 372 6.59 22.77 3.50
N ARG A 373 7.12 23.63 2.62
CA ARG A 373 6.33 24.30 1.59
C ARG A 373 5.70 23.32 0.59
N ARG A 374 6.40 22.26 0.22
CA ARG A 374 5.87 21.25 -0.71
C ARG A 374 4.73 20.45 -0.10
N VAL A 375 4.89 20.03 1.16
CA VAL A 375 3.85 19.31 1.89
C VAL A 375 2.63 20.20 2.11
N GLU A 376 2.85 21.43 2.59
CA GLU A 376 1.79 22.40 2.82
C GLU A 376 1.05 22.77 1.54
N SER A 377 1.77 23.02 0.43
CA SER A 377 1.15 23.34 -0.85
C SER A 377 0.30 22.20 -1.40
N ALA A 378 0.81 20.95 -1.37
CA ALA A 378 0.05 19.79 -1.81
C ALA A 378 -1.23 19.59 -0.99
N MET A 379 -1.13 19.75 0.34
CA MET A 379 -2.28 19.63 1.22
C MET A 379 -3.26 20.82 1.07
N ALA A 380 -2.79 22.05 0.92
CA ALA A 380 -3.65 23.23 0.81
C ALA A 380 -4.37 23.31 -0.55
N THR A 381 -3.70 22.95 -1.65
CA THR A 381 -4.29 22.98 -2.99
C THR A 381 -5.09 21.72 -3.31
N GLY A 382 -4.85 20.62 -2.59
CA GLY A 382 -5.43 19.31 -2.91
C GLY A 382 -4.92 18.69 -4.21
N SER A 383 -3.78 19.20 -4.73
CA SER A 383 -3.07 18.64 -5.88
C SER A 383 -1.91 17.76 -5.39
N TRP A 384 -2.05 16.45 -5.56
CA TRP A 384 -1.12 15.46 -5.07
C TRP A 384 -0.29 14.86 -6.21
N ILE A 385 0.65 14.01 -5.83
CA ILE A 385 1.50 13.26 -6.75
C ILE A 385 0.65 12.44 -7.73
N GLY A 386 1.11 12.39 -8.99
CA GLY A 386 0.46 11.60 -10.04
C GLY A 386 -0.81 12.23 -10.59
N GLU A 387 -0.86 13.57 -10.64
CA GLU A 387 -1.98 14.36 -11.18
C GLU A 387 -3.33 14.14 -10.48
N LYS A 388 -3.30 13.57 -9.27
CA LYS A 388 -4.50 13.36 -8.45
C LYS A 388 -4.94 14.71 -7.85
N LYS A 389 -6.15 15.14 -8.20
CA LYS A 389 -6.76 16.40 -7.72
C LYS A 389 -7.94 16.11 -6.79
N GLY A 390 -8.24 17.06 -5.91
CA GLY A 390 -9.45 17.04 -5.07
C GLY A 390 -9.39 16.12 -3.86
N ILE A 391 -8.19 15.65 -3.49
CA ILE A 391 -7.96 14.78 -2.32
C ILE A 391 -8.10 15.57 -1.02
N THR A 392 -7.59 16.80 -0.99
CA THR A 392 -7.82 17.69 0.13
C THR A 392 -8.95 18.66 -0.19
N GLN A 393 -9.92 18.76 0.70
CA GLN A 393 -11.09 19.62 0.54
C GLN A 393 -11.22 20.57 1.72
N ASN A 394 -11.77 21.77 1.49
CA ASN A 394 -12.18 22.66 2.57
C ASN A 394 -13.30 22.00 3.39
N ILE A 395 -13.21 22.09 4.70
CA ILE A 395 -14.30 21.64 5.56
C ILE A 395 -15.50 22.57 5.41
N GLN A 396 -16.68 21.98 5.24
CA GLN A 396 -17.96 22.69 5.26
C GLN A 396 -18.52 22.62 6.69
N ARG A 397 -18.66 23.78 7.34
CA ARG A 397 -19.23 23.92 8.68
C ARG A 397 -20.66 24.46 8.65
N THR A 398 -21.47 23.99 7.71
CA THR A 398 -22.89 24.42 7.63
C THR A 398 -23.67 23.97 8.86
N ASN A 399 -23.43 22.74 9.29
CA ASN A 399 -23.92 22.16 10.54
C ASN A 399 -23.01 20.99 10.95
N TYR A 400 -23.27 20.37 12.10
CA TYR A 400 -22.44 19.27 12.61
C TYR A 400 -22.50 17.99 11.74
N LEU A 401 -23.64 17.71 11.11
CA LEU A 401 -23.82 16.55 10.25
C LEU A 401 -23.01 16.67 8.96
N ASP A 402 -22.91 17.88 8.40
CA ASP A 402 -22.12 18.18 7.20
C ASP A 402 -20.63 17.86 7.43
N LEU A 403 -20.10 18.27 8.60
CA LEU A 403 -18.74 17.92 9.02
C LEU A 403 -18.53 16.40 9.09
N LEU A 404 -19.43 15.68 9.78
CA LEU A 404 -19.33 14.23 9.92
C LEU A 404 -19.44 13.51 8.56
N SER A 405 -20.39 13.92 7.72
CA SER A 405 -20.54 13.40 6.36
C SER A 405 -19.26 13.59 5.55
N GLN A 406 -18.65 14.77 5.64
CA GLN A 406 -17.43 15.04 4.88
C GLN A 406 -16.23 14.22 5.37
N LEU A 407 -16.12 14.00 6.68
CA LEU A 407 -15.06 13.16 7.28
C LEU A 407 -15.22 11.66 6.91
N GLN A 408 -16.45 11.22 6.65
CA GLN A 408 -16.77 9.85 6.24
C GLN A 408 -16.84 9.66 4.72
N ARG A 409 -16.51 10.69 3.94
CA ARG A 409 -16.61 10.66 2.48
C ARG A 409 -15.50 9.81 1.85
N VAL A 410 -15.91 8.92 0.97
CA VAL A 410 -15.08 8.07 0.10
C VAL A 410 -15.22 8.55 -1.34
N VAL A 411 -14.09 8.78 -2.00
CA VAL A 411 -14.04 9.33 -3.36
C VAL A 411 -13.29 8.38 -4.28
N SER A 412 -13.92 8.02 -5.40
CA SER A 412 -13.26 7.38 -6.54
C SER A 412 -12.54 8.42 -7.39
N LEU A 413 -11.30 8.13 -7.81
CA LEU A 413 -10.51 9.03 -8.67
C LEU A 413 -10.84 8.89 -10.17
N LEU A 414 -11.88 8.13 -10.52
CA LEU A 414 -12.31 8.00 -11.91
C LEU A 414 -12.79 9.37 -12.45
N PRO A 415 -12.51 9.70 -13.72
CA PRO A 415 -12.98 10.94 -14.33
C PRO A 415 -14.50 11.04 -14.26
N SER A 416 -15.01 12.15 -13.70
CA SER A 416 -16.46 12.34 -13.51
C SER A 416 -17.22 12.58 -14.83
N GLU A 417 -16.52 12.96 -15.89
CA GLU A 417 -17.05 13.14 -17.25
C GLU A 417 -17.22 11.81 -17.99
N GLN A 418 -16.49 10.76 -17.60
CA GLN A 418 -16.59 9.46 -18.24
C GLN A 418 -17.79 8.66 -17.72
N GLU A 419 -18.45 7.97 -18.64
CA GLU A 419 -19.60 7.11 -18.39
C GLU A 419 -19.18 5.75 -17.80
N ASN A 420 -18.73 5.78 -16.55
CA ASN A 420 -18.34 4.58 -15.81
C ASN A 420 -19.57 3.89 -15.17
N PHE A 421 -20.52 3.41 -15.97
CA PHE A 421 -21.81 2.88 -15.48
C PHE A 421 -21.65 1.82 -14.36
N LYS A 422 -20.81 0.79 -14.58
CA LYS A 422 -20.58 -0.28 -13.59
C LYS A 422 -20.00 0.24 -12.26
N ALA A 423 -19.06 1.19 -12.33
CA ALA A 423 -18.45 1.76 -11.13
C ALA A 423 -19.43 2.67 -10.34
N ARG A 424 -20.37 3.32 -11.05
CA ARG A 424 -21.40 4.19 -10.48
C ARG A 424 -22.56 3.43 -9.87
N THR A 425 -22.91 2.27 -10.42
CA THR A 425 -24.02 1.45 -9.91
C THR A 425 -23.79 0.99 -8.47
N LEU A 426 -24.90 0.88 -7.72
CA LEU A 426 -24.87 0.32 -6.36
C LEU A 426 -24.52 -1.17 -6.45
N HIS A 427 -23.33 -1.53 -5.99
CA HIS A 427 -22.88 -2.91 -5.98
C HIS A 427 -23.35 -3.63 -4.70
N PRO A 428 -23.87 -4.88 -4.74
CA PRO A 428 -24.41 -5.58 -3.57
C PRO A 428 -23.42 -5.67 -2.39
N THR A 429 -22.12 -5.76 -2.66
CA THR A 429 -21.09 -5.80 -1.61
C THR A 429 -20.97 -4.51 -0.82
N GLN A 430 -21.52 -3.39 -1.31
CA GLN A 430 -21.54 -2.12 -0.59
C GLN A 430 -22.49 -2.17 0.62
N PHE A 431 -23.39 -3.17 0.69
CA PHE A 431 -24.37 -3.31 1.77
C PHE A 431 -23.72 -3.30 3.16
N GLY A 432 -24.09 -2.31 3.97
CA GLY A 432 -23.57 -2.10 5.33
C GLY A 432 -22.10 -1.68 5.39
N ARG A 433 -21.50 -1.30 4.26
CA ARG A 433 -20.14 -0.73 4.15
C ARG A 433 -20.18 0.71 3.66
N LEU A 434 -21.02 0.98 2.66
CA LEU A 434 -21.30 2.32 2.17
C LEU A 434 -22.80 2.62 2.24
N CYS A 435 -23.13 3.90 2.39
CA CYS A 435 -24.50 4.37 2.35
C CYS A 435 -25.03 4.29 0.90
N PRO A 436 -26.16 3.62 0.65
CA PRO A 436 -26.73 3.53 -0.70
C PRO A 436 -27.40 4.83 -1.17
N VAL A 437 -27.71 5.74 -0.24
CA VAL A 437 -28.45 6.98 -0.50
C VAL A 437 -27.52 8.19 -0.59
N GLU A 438 -26.50 8.24 0.27
CA GLU A 438 -25.65 9.43 0.42
C GLU A 438 -24.59 9.48 -0.70
N THR A 439 -25.03 9.99 -1.85
CA THR A 439 -24.21 10.34 -3.01
C THR A 439 -24.69 11.69 -3.55
N PRO A 440 -23.78 12.59 -3.94
CA PRO A 440 -24.18 13.87 -4.52
C PRO A 440 -24.82 13.66 -5.91
N GLU A 441 -25.81 14.50 -6.22
CA GLU A 441 -26.41 14.57 -7.55
C GLU A 441 -25.45 15.15 -8.60
N GLY A 442 -25.76 14.93 -9.88
CA GLY A 442 -25.00 15.44 -11.02
C GLY A 442 -23.83 14.54 -11.43
N THR A 443 -22.78 15.14 -12.02
CA THR A 443 -21.62 14.40 -12.55
C THR A 443 -20.88 13.50 -11.54
N PRO A 444 -20.78 13.79 -10.23
CA PRO A 444 -20.09 12.92 -9.28
C PRO A 444 -20.93 11.73 -8.77
N ILE A 445 -22.18 11.58 -9.23
CA ILE A 445 -23.09 10.52 -8.76
C ILE A 445 -22.45 9.14 -8.88
N GLY A 446 -22.48 8.39 -7.78
CA GLY A 446 -21.90 7.05 -7.68
C GLY A 446 -20.37 6.99 -7.65
N LEU A 447 -19.66 8.12 -7.78
CA LEU A 447 -18.19 8.20 -7.62
C LEU A 447 -17.79 8.78 -6.26
N ARG A 448 -18.67 9.59 -5.67
CA ARG A 448 -18.55 10.06 -4.29
C ARG A 448 -19.63 9.37 -3.45
N LYS A 449 -19.18 8.70 -2.39
CA LYS A 449 -20.02 7.87 -1.52
C LYS A 449 -19.62 8.13 -0.07
N ASN A 450 -20.46 7.73 0.86
CA ASN A 450 -20.17 7.83 2.29
C ASN A 450 -20.13 6.46 2.94
N LEU A 451 -19.33 6.32 3.99
CA LEU A 451 -19.32 5.10 4.81
C LEU A 451 -20.69 4.85 5.43
N ALA A 452 -21.06 3.58 5.56
CA ALA A 452 -22.21 3.22 6.38
C ALA A 452 -21.86 3.40 7.87
N ILE A 453 -22.88 3.61 8.70
CA ILE A 453 -22.74 3.92 10.13
C ILE A 453 -21.83 2.94 10.88
N LEU A 454 -21.96 1.62 10.64
CA LEU A 454 -21.17 0.58 11.31
C LEU A 454 -19.91 0.17 10.53
N ALA A 455 -19.64 0.80 9.39
CA ALA A 455 -18.49 0.42 8.57
C ALA A 455 -17.18 0.77 9.27
N ARG A 456 -16.18 -0.10 9.11
CA ARG A 456 -14.82 0.13 9.56
C ARG A 456 -13.86 -0.03 8.41
N ILE A 457 -12.75 0.68 8.45
CA ILE A 457 -11.63 0.47 7.54
C ILE A 457 -10.52 -0.23 8.31
N SER A 458 -9.99 -1.32 7.75
CA SER A 458 -8.85 -2.02 8.36
C SER A 458 -7.61 -1.12 8.38
N THR A 459 -6.95 -1.10 9.53
CA THR A 459 -5.75 -0.31 9.80
C THR A 459 -4.53 -1.23 9.89
N ALA A 460 -3.33 -0.65 10.00
CA ALA A 460 -2.12 -1.45 10.09
C ALA A 460 -2.13 -2.29 11.37
N VAL A 461 -1.78 -3.56 11.22
CA VAL A 461 -1.63 -4.48 12.34
C VAL A 461 -0.14 -4.73 12.53
N ASN A 462 0.40 -4.33 13.67
CA ASN A 462 1.81 -4.52 14.03
C ASN A 462 2.05 -5.97 14.52
N VAL A 463 1.85 -6.93 13.62
CA VAL A 463 2.15 -8.35 13.86
C VAL A 463 3.06 -8.84 12.77
N ASP A 464 4.19 -9.44 13.17
CA ASP A 464 5.15 -10.02 12.24
C ASP A 464 4.51 -11.14 11.42
N GLU A 465 4.80 -11.18 10.12
CA GLU A 465 4.33 -12.23 9.21
C GLU A 465 4.70 -13.63 9.71
N SER A 466 5.83 -13.77 10.41
CA SER A 466 6.29 -15.03 11.00
C SER A 466 5.34 -15.61 12.05
N VAL A 467 4.66 -14.75 12.83
CA VAL A 467 3.68 -15.19 13.83
C VAL A 467 2.45 -15.73 13.13
N ILE A 468 1.99 -15.04 12.09
CA ILE A 468 0.86 -15.50 11.27
C ILE A 468 1.21 -16.85 10.63
N LEU A 469 2.39 -16.97 10.02
CA LEU A 469 2.84 -18.21 9.38
C LEU A 469 2.86 -19.39 10.37
N LYS A 470 3.33 -19.19 11.62
CA LYS A 470 3.27 -20.23 12.65
C LYS A 470 1.85 -20.70 12.93
N VAL A 471 0.90 -19.77 13.10
CA VAL A 471 -0.52 -20.10 13.32
C VAL A 471 -1.10 -20.89 12.14
N LEU A 472 -0.67 -20.60 10.92
CA LEU A 472 -1.07 -21.34 9.71
C LEU A 472 -0.46 -22.74 9.66
N GLU A 473 0.82 -22.89 10.03
CA GLU A 473 1.49 -24.19 10.16
C GLU A 473 0.77 -25.06 11.20
N ASP A 474 0.46 -24.49 12.37
CA ASP A 474 -0.25 -25.17 13.46
C ASP A 474 -1.68 -25.58 13.08
N ALA A 475 -2.29 -24.90 12.10
CA ALA A 475 -3.61 -25.25 11.56
C ALA A 475 -3.57 -26.26 10.40
N GLY A 476 -2.38 -26.77 10.04
CA GLY A 476 -2.23 -27.78 8.98
C GLY A 476 -1.88 -27.23 7.60
N MET A 477 -1.24 -26.05 7.51
CA MET A 477 -0.67 -25.57 6.24
C MET A 477 0.48 -26.47 5.78
N ILE A 478 0.40 -26.94 4.54
CA ILE A 478 1.45 -27.70 3.88
C ILE A 478 2.42 -26.74 3.19
N LYS A 479 3.71 -26.84 3.54
CA LYS A 479 4.77 -26.01 2.96
C LYS A 479 4.97 -26.31 1.46
N PRO A 480 5.32 -25.29 0.67
CA PRO A 480 5.42 -25.44 -0.77
C PRO A 480 6.67 -26.24 -1.17
N GLY A 481 6.51 -27.17 -2.11
CA GLY A 481 7.58 -28.05 -2.61
C GLY A 481 7.52 -29.50 -2.10
N MET A 482 6.53 -29.86 -1.29
CA MET A 482 6.21 -31.27 -1.03
C MET A 482 5.49 -31.86 -2.25
N GLN A 483 5.87 -33.07 -2.64
CA GLN A 483 5.12 -33.84 -3.63
C GLN A 483 3.84 -34.32 -2.95
N LEU A 484 2.70 -34.00 -3.57
CA LEU A 484 1.39 -34.29 -3.03
C LEU A 484 0.67 -35.18 -4.04
N GLU A 485 0.16 -36.31 -3.55
CA GLU A 485 -0.56 -37.31 -4.35
C GLU A 485 -2.02 -36.91 -4.57
N GLU A 486 -2.59 -36.07 -3.69
CA GLU A 486 -3.99 -35.64 -3.72
C GLU A 486 -4.17 -34.20 -4.21
N GLN A 487 -5.42 -33.84 -4.58
CA GLN A 487 -5.78 -32.46 -4.89
C GLN A 487 -5.82 -31.65 -3.59
N HIS A 488 -4.96 -30.65 -3.49
CA HIS A 488 -4.96 -29.69 -2.39
C HIS A 488 -5.31 -28.29 -2.90
N THR A 489 -5.98 -27.53 -2.05
CA THR A 489 -6.37 -26.14 -2.30
C THR A 489 -5.18 -25.21 -2.05
N ASP A 490 -5.00 -24.21 -2.92
CA ASP A 490 -3.89 -23.26 -2.80
C ASP A 490 -4.13 -22.25 -1.67
N LEU A 491 -3.08 -21.87 -0.93
CA LEU A 491 -3.17 -20.92 0.17
C LEU A 491 -2.39 -19.63 -0.15
N PHE A 492 -3.09 -18.50 -0.05
CA PHE A 492 -2.54 -17.17 -0.27
C PHE A 492 -2.57 -16.33 1.00
N LEU A 493 -1.48 -15.62 1.27
CA LEU A 493 -1.40 -14.58 2.29
C LEU A 493 -1.01 -13.25 1.63
N ASN A 494 -1.91 -12.25 1.68
CA ASN A 494 -1.69 -10.93 1.07
C ASN A 494 -1.21 -11.00 -0.41
N GLY A 495 -1.72 -11.97 -1.18
CA GLY A 495 -1.36 -12.18 -2.59
C GLY A 495 -0.18 -13.12 -2.86
N LYS A 496 0.60 -13.45 -1.83
CA LYS A 496 1.73 -14.36 -1.91
C LYS A 496 1.23 -15.80 -1.75
N SER A 497 1.65 -16.69 -2.65
CA SER A 497 1.43 -18.13 -2.49
C SER A 497 2.35 -18.67 -1.39
N ILE A 498 1.76 -19.13 -0.29
CA ILE A 498 2.51 -19.57 0.90
C ILE A 498 2.46 -21.08 1.14
N GLY A 499 1.52 -21.79 0.54
CA GLY A 499 1.38 -23.23 0.74
C GLY A 499 0.11 -23.80 0.13
N LYS A 500 -0.26 -24.99 0.60
CA LYS A 500 -1.48 -25.70 0.23
C LYS A 500 -2.17 -26.26 1.47
N VAL A 501 -3.45 -26.62 1.35
CA VAL A 501 -4.24 -27.25 2.41
C VAL A 501 -5.08 -28.40 1.86
N SER A 502 -5.23 -29.48 2.62
CA SER A 502 -6.05 -30.63 2.22
C SER A 502 -7.55 -30.32 2.29
N SER A 503 -8.00 -29.73 3.39
CA SER A 503 -9.41 -29.42 3.64
C SER A 503 -9.60 -27.92 3.82
N ALA A 504 -9.93 -27.22 2.73
CA ALA A 504 -10.03 -25.75 2.73
C ALA A 504 -11.11 -25.22 3.69
N GLN A 505 -12.24 -25.91 3.79
CA GLN A 505 -13.38 -25.47 4.59
C GLN A 505 -13.11 -25.62 6.10
N GLU A 506 -12.54 -26.75 6.52
CA GLU A 506 -12.18 -27.00 7.92
C GLU A 506 -11.06 -26.06 8.34
N PHE A 507 -10.02 -25.92 7.53
CA PHE A 507 -8.92 -24.98 7.76
C PHE A 507 -9.41 -23.54 7.93
N THR A 508 -10.32 -23.09 7.04
CA THR A 508 -10.90 -21.74 7.13
C THR A 508 -11.71 -21.56 8.42
N ASN A 509 -12.47 -22.57 8.84
CA ASN A 509 -13.27 -22.53 10.07
C ASN A 509 -12.37 -22.52 11.32
N GLU A 510 -11.33 -23.34 11.36
CA GLU A 510 -10.36 -23.36 12.46
C GLU A 510 -9.68 -21.99 12.62
N LEU A 511 -9.20 -21.39 11.52
CA LEU A 511 -8.58 -20.06 11.59
C LEU A 511 -9.56 -18.96 12.04
N ARG A 512 -10.86 -19.08 11.69
CA ARG A 512 -11.89 -18.17 12.20
C ARG A 512 -12.07 -18.31 13.71
N GLU A 513 -11.99 -19.53 14.25
CA GLU A 513 -12.00 -19.78 15.70
C GLU A 513 -10.76 -19.23 16.39
N LYS A 514 -9.56 -19.46 15.83
CA LYS A 514 -8.31 -18.87 16.35
C LYS A 514 -8.37 -17.34 16.38
N ARG A 515 -8.96 -16.71 15.36
CA ARG A 515 -9.23 -15.26 15.35
C ARG A 515 -10.22 -14.83 16.45
N ARG A 516 -11.27 -15.61 16.71
CA ARG A 516 -12.23 -15.34 17.81
C ARG A 516 -11.58 -15.44 19.19
N LYS A 517 -10.59 -16.32 19.34
CA LYS A 517 -9.77 -16.47 20.56
C LYS A 517 -8.69 -15.40 20.72
N GLY A 518 -8.45 -14.58 19.69
CA GLY A 518 -7.43 -13.53 19.71
C GLY A 518 -6.02 -13.97 19.30
N GLU A 519 -5.85 -15.19 18.79
CA GLU A 519 -4.56 -15.68 18.27
C GLU A 519 -4.18 -15.02 16.94
N LEU A 520 -5.19 -14.59 16.16
CA LEU A 520 -5.02 -13.78 14.97
C LEU A 520 -5.62 -12.38 15.20
N PRO A 521 -5.05 -11.35 14.55
CA PRO A 521 -5.62 -10.00 14.59
C PRO A 521 -7.08 -10.00 14.17
N LEU A 522 -7.92 -9.25 14.89
CA LEU A 522 -9.37 -9.16 14.64
C LEU A 522 -9.69 -8.73 13.19
N GLU A 523 -8.84 -7.89 12.60
CA GLU A 523 -9.01 -7.40 11.24
C GLU A 523 -8.59 -8.41 10.17
N THR A 524 -8.00 -9.56 10.53
CA THR A 524 -7.60 -10.60 9.57
C THR A 524 -8.81 -11.16 8.84
N SER A 525 -8.82 -11.10 7.51
CA SER A 525 -9.87 -11.70 6.67
C SER A 525 -9.43 -13.08 6.19
N ILE A 526 -10.33 -14.05 6.29
CA ILE A 526 -10.11 -15.45 5.89
C ILE A 526 -11.34 -15.92 5.11
N TYR A 527 -11.15 -16.29 3.85
CA TYR A 527 -12.20 -16.88 3.03
C TYR A 527 -11.64 -17.94 2.07
N PHE A 528 -12.49 -18.91 1.75
CA PHE A 528 -12.24 -19.90 0.72
C PHE A 528 -13.07 -19.53 -0.52
N ASP A 529 -12.44 -19.53 -1.68
CA ASP A 529 -13.06 -19.32 -2.98
C ASP A 529 -13.07 -20.64 -3.75
N ALA A 530 -14.26 -21.21 -3.92
CA ALA A 530 -14.45 -22.49 -4.60
C ALA A 530 -14.19 -22.41 -6.12
N ASP A 531 -14.46 -21.25 -6.74
CA ASP A 531 -14.24 -21.06 -8.17
C ASP A 531 -12.76 -20.96 -8.51
N LYS A 532 -11.97 -20.38 -7.60
CA LYS A 532 -10.51 -20.33 -7.69
C LYS A 532 -9.82 -21.56 -7.10
N ASP A 533 -10.53 -22.32 -6.26
CA ASP A 533 -9.95 -23.39 -5.42
C ASP A 533 -8.73 -22.87 -4.65
N ALA A 534 -8.98 -21.80 -3.89
CA ALA A 534 -7.94 -21.14 -3.12
C ALA A 534 -8.49 -20.56 -1.81
N VAL A 535 -7.71 -20.68 -0.75
CA VAL A 535 -7.93 -19.99 0.52
C VAL A 535 -7.13 -18.70 0.50
N PHE A 536 -7.79 -17.58 0.81
CA PHE A 536 -7.21 -16.26 0.84
C PHE A 536 -7.24 -15.69 2.25
N ILE A 537 -6.07 -15.29 2.72
CA ILE A 537 -5.86 -14.64 4.00
C ILE A 537 -5.33 -13.23 3.72
N SER A 538 -5.98 -12.22 4.31
CA SER A 538 -5.55 -10.84 4.16
C SER A 538 -5.49 -10.11 5.50
N THR A 539 -4.33 -9.52 5.77
CA THR A 539 -4.09 -8.59 6.87
C THR A 539 -3.84 -7.17 6.36
N GLY A 540 -3.97 -6.95 5.04
CA GLY A 540 -3.74 -5.64 4.42
C GLY A 540 -4.64 -4.52 4.96
N VAL A 541 -4.15 -3.29 4.86
CA VAL A 541 -4.85 -2.07 5.25
C VAL A 541 -5.88 -1.66 4.19
N GLY A 542 -6.86 -0.85 4.58
CA GLY A 542 -7.83 -0.24 3.66
C GLY A 542 -9.01 -1.13 3.26
N ARG A 543 -9.23 -2.29 3.89
CA ARG A 543 -10.40 -3.12 3.62
C ARG A 543 -11.63 -2.55 4.32
N LEU A 544 -12.78 -2.53 3.64
CA LEU A 544 -14.06 -2.20 4.29
C LEU A 544 -14.63 -3.41 5.04
N LEU A 545 -14.61 -3.30 6.35
CA LEU A 545 -15.11 -4.26 7.31
C LEU A 545 -16.50 -3.83 7.80
N ARG A 546 -17.28 -4.83 8.19
CA ARG A 546 -18.60 -4.64 8.80
C ARG A 546 -18.71 -5.58 10.01
N PRO A 547 -18.89 -5.05 11.23
CA PRO A 547 -19.09 -5.88 12.41
C PRO A 547 -20.41 -6.63 12.31
N LEU A 548 -20.41 -7.90 12.74
CA LEU A 548 -21.56 -8.80 12.76
C LEU A 548 -21.52 -9.61 14.07
N ILE A 549 -22.68 -10.14 14.48
CA ILE A 549 -22.84 -11.03 15.64
C ILE A 549 -22.63 -12.46 15.18
#